data_AF-A0A2I8DLL9-F1
#
_entry.id   AF-A0A2I8DLL9-F1
#
_cell.length_a   1.000
_cell.length_b   1.000
_cell.length_c   1.000
_cell.angle_alpha   90.00
_cell.angle_beta   90.00
_cell.angle_gamma   90.00
#
_symmetry.space_group_name_H-M   'P 1'
#
loop_
_entity.id
_entity.type
_entity.pdbx_description
1 polymer ?
#
loop_
_entity_poly.entity_id
_entity_poly.type
_entity_poly.pdbx_seq_one_letter_code
_entity_poly.pdbx_strand_id
1 'polypeptide(L)'
;MSPSEPDAAPGLRERKRLQTLDLLTRSAYTLFETHGYDGVTMEQIAAQAGVSKGTLYNHFPVKEALLAHYFHQELARSARDLLPRLMKLPGFAQRLTKTLHASAHWSEAHRAYMAPYLHYRLATAQPAAQDDARYPRSGMHTLFAALIESGQAAGELRTDLSAAQLAQHLQLLYLGALTRWLADPRASLKREFDAVVSLFTQGAGSPA
;
A
#
# COMPACT_ATOMS: atom_id res chain seq x y z
N MET A 1 22.61 -4.77 34.80
CA MET A 1 21.32 -5.49 34.71
C MET A 1 20.43 -4.70 33.79
N SER A 2 19.92 -5.15 32.65
CA SER A 2 20.25 -6.19 31.68
C SER A 2 19.67 -5.66 30.35
N PRO A 3 20.27 -5.93 29.19
CA PRO A 3 19.76 -5.45 27.91
C PRO A 3 18.44 -6.16 27.58
N SER A 4 17.43 -5.40 27.18
CA SER A 4 16.13 -5.91 26.73
C SER A 4 16.29 -6.75 25.47
N GLU A 5 15.82 -8.00 25.51
CA GLU A 5 15.84 -8.96 24.40
C GLU A 5 15.05 -8.46 23.17
N PRO A 6 15.48 -8.81 21.93
CA PRO A 6 14.77 -8.48 20.72
C PRO A 6 13.62 -9.46 20.43
N ASP A 7 12.43 -8.90 20.19
CA ASP A 7 11.28 -9.38 19.41
C ASP A 7 11.00 -10.91 19.39
N ALA A 8 10.15 -11.37 20.32
CA ALA A 8 9.69 -12.76 20.40
C ALA A 8 8.69 -13.09 19.29
N ALA A 9 8.90 -14.22 18.59
CA ALA A 9 8.02 -14.72 17.54
C ALA A 9 6.52 -14.73 17.93
N PRO A 10 5.60 -14.42 17.01
CA PRO A 10 4.18 -14.30 17.32
C PRO A 10 3.63 -15.60 17.93
N GLY A 11 2.95 -15.47 19.07
CA GLY A 11 2.33 -16.58 19.78
C GLY A 11 1.36 -17.38 18.88
N LEU A 12 1.08 -18.63 19.23
CA LEU A 12 0.26 -19.56 18.44
C LEU A 12 -1.12 -18.97 18.03
N ARG A 13 -1.72 -18.15 18.90
CA ARG A 13 -2.99 -17.45 18.63
C ARG A 13 -2.86 -16.42 17.51
N GLU A 14 -1.81 -15.62 17.51
CA GLU A 14 -1.58 -14.60 16.49
C GLU A 14 -1.24 -15.24 15.15
N ARG A 15 -0.43 -16.30 15.14
CA ARG A 15 -0.16 -17.08 13.93
C ARG A 15 -1.44 -17.65 13.30
N LYS A 16 -2.33 -18.24 14.11
CA LYS A 16 -3.63 -18.73 13.65
C LYS A 16 -4.49 -17.60 13.09
N ARG A 17 -4.53 -16.44 13.77
CA ARG A 17 -5.26 -15.26 13.29
C ARG A 17 -4.75 -14.79 11.93
N LEU A 18 -3.44 -14.64 11.75
CA LEU A 18 -2.83 -14.23 10.48
C LEU A 18 -3.12 -15.23 9.35
N GLN A 19 -3.08 -16.53 9.64
CA GLN A 19 -3.46 -17.57 8.69
C GLN A 19 -4.93 -17.47 8.28
N THR A 20 -5.83 -17.18 9.23
CA THR A 20 -7.24 -16.94 8.91
C THR A 20 -7.42 -15.70 8.03
N LEU A 21 -6.74 -14.59 8.35
CA LEU A 21 -6.83 -13.38 7.53
C LEU A 21 -6.36 -13.62 6.09
N ASP A 22 -5.22 -14.30 5.90
CA ASP A 22 -4.68 -14.66 4.57
C ASP A 22 -5.60 -15.61 3.81
N LEU A 23 -6.21 -16.58 4.49
CA LEU A 23 -7.22 -17.46 3.88
C LEU A 23 -8.42 -16.66 3.37
N LEU A 24 -8.98 -15.78 4.20
CA LEU A 24 -10.17 -14.98 3.84
C LEU A 24 -9.89 -14.07 2.65
N THR A 25 -8.75 -13.36 2.65
CA THR A 25 -8.41 -12.43 1.57
C THR A 25 -8.09 -13.14 0.27
N ARG A 26 -7.40 -14.28 0.30
CA ARG A 26 -7.14 -15.09 -0.89
C ARG A 26 -8.42 -15.70 -1.47
N SER A 27 -9.29 -16.25 -0.63
CA SER A 27 -10.58 -16.78 -1.09
C SER A 27 -11.44 -15.68 -1.73
N ALA A 28 -11.45 -14.48 -1.14
CA ALA A 28 -12.11 -13.33 -1.74
C ALA A 28 -11.52 -12.96 -3.10
N TYR A 29 -10.18 -12.85 -3.19
CA TYR A 29 -9.51 -12.48 -4.42
C TYR A 29 -9.72 -13.49 -5.55
N THR A 30 -9.65 -14.80 -5.26
CA THR A 30 -9.97 -15.85 -6.24
C THR A 30 -11.38 -15.72 -6.80
N LEU A 31 -12.36 -15.38 -5.94
CA LEU A 31 -13.72 -15.13 -6.41
C LEU A 31 -13.82 -13.88 -7.26
N PHE A 32 -13.13 -12.79 -6.89
CA PHE A 32 -13.10 -11.55 -7.68
C PHE A 32 -12.51 -11.77 -9.07
N GLU A 33 -11.43 -12.54 -9.19
CA GLU A 33 -10.82 -12.89 -10.48
C GLU A 33 -11.76 -13.73 -11.36
N THR A 34 -12.60 -14.58 -10.74
CA THR A 34 -13.47 -15.50 -11.47
C THR A 34 -14.82 -14.87 -11.86
N HIS A 35 -15.40 -14.04 -10.99
CA HIS A 35 -16.77 -13.55 -11.12
C HIS A 35 -16.87 -12.01 -11.23
N GLY A 36 -15.73 -11.30 -11.20
CA GLY A 36 -15.66 -9.85 -11.10
C GLY A 36 -15.93 -9.35 -9.67
N TYR A 37 -15.39 -8.18 -9.33
CA TYR A 37 -15.53 -7.59 -7.99
C TYR A 37 -16.99 -7.37 -7.56
N ASP A 38 -17.81 -6.84 -8.47
CA ASP A 38 -19.21 -6.50 -8.18
C ASP A 38 -20.11 -7.73 -8.05
N GLY A 39 -19.79 -8.81 -8.77
CA GLY A 39 -20.55 -10.06 -8.79
C GLY A 39 -20.37 -10.95 -7.56
N VAL A 40 -19.44 -10.61 -6.66
CA VAL A 40 -19.12 -11.41 -5.48
C VAL A 40 -19.76 -10.83 -4.22
N THR A 41 -20.34 -11.67 -3.38
CA THR A 41 -20.92 -11.32 -2.07
C THR A 41 -20.06 -11.81 -0.90
N MET A 42 -20.24 -11.21 0.28
CA MET A 42 -19.58 -11.67 1.51
C MET A 42 -19.96 -13.12 1.85
N GLU A 43 -21.18 -13.54 1.52
CA GLU A 43 -21.66 -14.91 1.64
C GLU A 43 -20.85 -15.91 0.85
N GLN A 44 -20.61 -15.62 -0.43
CA GLN A 44 -19.83 -16.49 -1.30
C GLN A 44 -18.39 -16.59 -0.79
N ILE A 45 -17.82 -15.49 -0.29
CA ILE A 45 -16.48 -15.47 0.30
C ILE A 45 -16.40 -16.36 1.54
N ALA A 46 -17.37 -16.24 2.45
CA ALA A 46 -17.43 -17.07 3.66
C ALA A 46 -17.54 -18.56 3.30
N ALA A 47 -18.40 -18.90 2.34
CA ALA A 47 -18.56 -20.27 1.84
C ALA A 47 -17.27 -20.80 1.21
N GLN A 48 -16.62 -20.02 0.34
CA GLN A 48 -15.36 -20.37 -0.32
C GLN A 48 -14.22 -20.57 0.69
N ALA A 49 -14.18 -19.78 1.76
CA ALA A 49 -13.18 -19.90 2.82
C ALA A 49 -13.51 -20.98 3.87
N GLY A 50 -14.69 -21.62 3.79
CA GLY A 50 -15.11 -22.63 4.78
C GLY A 50 -15.33 -22.07 6.18
N VAL A 51 -15.74 -20.80 6.30
CA VAL A 51 -16.01 -20.14 7.60
C VAL A 51 -17.45 -19.67 7.72
N SER A 52 -17.89 -19.38 8.94
CA SER A 52 -19.20 -18.74 9.16
C SER A 52 -19.19 -17.28 8.70
N LYS A 53 -20.35 -16.74 8.31
CA LYS A 53 -20.51 -15.31 8.00
C LYS A 53 -20.04 -14.43 9.17
N GLY A 54 -20.42 -14.80 10.41
CA GLY A 54 -20.03 -14.06 11.61
C GLY A 54 -18.51 -14.01 11.78
N THR A 55 -17.81 -15.11 11.50
CA THR A 55 -16.34 -15.15 11.50
C THR A 55 -15.76 -14.18 10.47
N LEU A 56 -16.28 -14.18 9.24
CA LEU A 56 -15.82 -13.25 8.21
C LEU A 56 -16.06 -11.79 8.62
N TYR A 57 -17.29 -11.43 9.00
CA TYR A 57 -17.65 -10.05 9.39
C TYR A 57 -16.88 -9.55 10.62
N ASN A 58 -16.51 -10.44 11.55
CA ASN A 58 -15.65 -10.10 12.69
C ASN A 58 -14.25 -9.65 12.26
N HIS A 59 -13.73 -10.16 11.13
CA HIS A 59 -12.42 -9.79 10.61
C HIS A 59 -12.50 -8.67 9.58
N PHE A 60 -13.49 -8.72 8.68
CA PHE A 60 -13.65 -7.80 7.57
C PHE A 60 -15.12 -7.39 7.44
N PRO A 61 -15.46 -6.12 7.76
CA PRO A 61 -16.85 -5.68 7.76
C PRO A 61 -17.42 -5.54 6.34
N VAL A 62 -16.57 -5.33 5.32
CA VAL A 62 -16.95 -5.05 3.94
C VAL A 62 -15.96 -5.67 2.94
N LYS A 63 -16.37 -5.84 1.67
CA LYS A 63 -15.55 -6.44 0.60
C LYS A 63 -14.25 -5.66 0.36
N GLU A 64 -14.32 -4.34 0.43
CA GLU A 64 -13.20 -3.43 0.21
C GLU A 64 -12.10 -3.65 1.25
N ALA A 65 -12.46 -4.05 2.48
CA ALA A 65 -11.51 -4.32 3.54
C ALA A 65 -10.65 -5.57 3.24
N LEU A 66 -11.26 -6.61 2.65
CA LEU A 66 -10.55 -7.81 2.18
C LEU A 66 -9.60 -7.44 1.04
N LEU A 67 -10.09 -6.66 0.07
CA LEU A 67 -9.31 -6.21 -1.08
C LEU A 67 -8.09 -5.37 -0.64
N ALA A 68 -8.31 -4.39 0.25
CA ALA A 68 -7.23 -3.57 0.77
C ALA A 68 -6.18 -4.39 1.54
N HIS A 69 -6.62 -5.36 2.36
CA HIS A 69 -5.69 -6.24 3.06
C HIS A 69 -4.89 -7.11 2.09
N TYR A 70 -5.53 -7.69 1.07
CA TYR A 70 -4.84 -8.44 0.03
C TYR A 70 -3.78 -7.60 -0.69
N PHE A 71 -4.13 -6.38 -1.11
CA PHE A 71 -3.18 -5.46 -1.77
C PHE A 71 -2.03 -5.03 -0.87
N HIS A 72 -2.28 -4.83 0.42
CA HIS A 72 -1.20 -4.54 1.36
C HIS A 72 -0.24 -5.74 1.49
N GLN A 73 -0.75 -6.98 1.49
CA GLN A 73 0.09 -8.19 1.53
C GLN A 73 0.89 -8.39 0.24
N GLU A 74 0.30 -8.15 -0.92
CA GLU A 74 1.00 -8.15 -2.22
C GLU A 74 2.11 -7.09 -2.22
N LEU A 75 1.80 -5.86 -1.81
CA LEU A 75 2.77 -4.79 -1.73
C LEU A 75 3.90 -5.12 -0.74
N ALA A 76 3.59 -5.66 0.44
CA ALA A 76 4.61 -6.06 1.41
C ALA A 76 5.52 -7.16 0.85
N ARG A 77 4.97 -8.11 0.09
CA ARG A 77 5.76 -9.12 -0.64
C ARG A 77 6.66 -8.46 -1.69
N SER A 78 6.10 -7.64 -2.58
CA SER A 78 6.88 -6.95 -3.61
C SER A 78 7.96 -6.03 -3.01
N ALA A 79 7.66 -5.33 -1.92
CA ALA A 79 8.61 -4.44 -1.26
C ALA A 79 9.80 -5.21 -0.66
N ARG A 80 9.58 -6.39 -0.05
CA ARG A 80 10.67 -7.23 0.46
C ARG A 80 11.66 -7.63 -0.63
N ASP A 81 11.18 -7.91 -1.84
CA ASP A 81 12.03 -8.32 -2.96
C ASP A 81 12.67 -7.11 -3.68
N LEU A 82 11.93 -6.01 -3.78
CA LEU A 82 12.31 -4.83 -4.56
C LEU A 82 13.23 -3.89 -3.78
N LEU A 83 13.00 -3.67 -2.48
CA LEU A 83 13.73 -2.69 -1.67
C LEU A 83 15.25 -2.90 -1.68
N PRO A 84 15.80 -4.13 -1.52
CA PRO A 84 17.25 -4.35 -1.59
C PRO A 84 17.85 -4.00 -2.96
N ARG A 85 17.06 -4.08 -4.04
CA ARG A 85 17.49 -3.70 -5.40
C ARG A 85 17.43 -2.18 -5.58
N LEU A 86 16.37 -1.54 -5.07
CA LEU A 86 16.22 -0.09 -5.09
C LEU A 86 17.36 0.60 -4.34
N MET A 87 17.77 0.08 -3.18
CA MET A 87 18.86 0.66 -2.38
C MET A 87 20.24 0.63 -3.07
N LYS A 88 20.39 -0.13 -4.16
CA LYS A 88 21.61 -0.13 -4.98
C LYS A 88 21.60 0.91 -6.11
N LEU A 89 20.45 1.53 -6.36
CA LEU A 89 20.32 2.55 -7.40
C LEU A 89 20.81 3.91 -6.88
N PRO A 90 21.59 4.66 -7.69
CA PRO A 90 22.05 5.99 -7.33
C PRO A 90 20.89 7.00 -7.29
N GLY A 91 20.91 7.86 -6.28
CA GLY A 91 19.98 8.98 -6.19
C GLY A 91 18.54 8.62 -5.81
N PHE A 92 17.97 9.42 -4.91
CA PHE A 92 16.60 9.29 -4.43
C PHE A 92 15.59 9.34 -5.57
N ALA A 93 15.76 10.25 -6.52
CA ALA A 93 14.86 10.41 -7.66
C ALA A 93 14.75 9.11 -8.48
N GLN A 94 15.87 8.42 -8.74
CA GLN A 94 15.85 7.18 -9.51
C GLN A 94 15.17 6.05 -8.73
N ARG A 95 15.45 5.94 -7.42
CA ARG A 95 14.79 4.98 -6.52
C ARG A 95 13.28 5.18 -6.51
N LEU A 96 12.84 6.42 -6.32
CA LEU A 96 11.42 6.79 -6.30
C LEU A 96 10.75 6.53 -7.66
N THR A 97 11.37 6.92 -8.77
CA THR A 97 10.84 6.66 -10.13
C THR A 97 10.62 5.17 -10.36
N LYS A 98 11.60 4.32 -10.00
CA LYS A 98 11.45 2.86 -10.16
C LYS A 98 10.35 2.29 -9.30
N THR A 99 10.22 2.74 -8.06
CA THR A 99 9.11 2.36 -7.17
C THR A 99 7.76 2.74 -7.75
N LEU A 100 7.59 3.98 -8.20
CA LEU A 100 6.32 4.45 -8.73
C LEU A 100 5.99 3.80 -10.08
N HIS A 101 6.97 3.53 -10.95
CA HIS A 101 6.73 2.79 -12.20
C HIS A 101 6.26 1.36 -11.94
N ALA A 102 6.84 0.67 -10.95
CA ALA A 102 6.37 -0.65 -10.56
C ALA A 102 4.93 -0.61 -10.04
N SER A 103 4.61 0.40 -9.21
CA SER A 103 3.24 0.64 -8.74
C SER A 103 2.29 0.98 -9.89
N ALA A 104 2.70 1.79 -10.87
CA ALA A 104 1.89 2.12 -12.04
C ALA A 104 1.54 0.88 -12.85
N HIS A 105 2.54 0.08 -13.19
CA HIS A 105 2.34 -1.18 -13.93
C HIS A 105 1.36 -2.11 -13.20
N TRP A 106 1.56 -2.29 -11.89
CA TRP A 106 0.68 -3.14 -11.09
C TRP A 106 -0.75 -2.56 -11.01
N SER A 107 -0.90 -1.27 -10.77
CA SER A 107 -2.22 -0.63 -10.63
C SER A 107 -2.98 -0.60 -11.96
N GLU A 108 -2.29 -0.37 -13.08
CA GLU A 108 -2.86 -0.41 -14.43
C GLU A 108 -3.38 -1.81 -14.78
N ALA A 109 -2.64 -2.87 -14.42
CA ALA A 109 -3.09 -4.25 -14.57
C ALA A 109 -4.30 -4.61 -13.70
N HIS A 110 -4.50 -3.91 -12.58
CA HIS A 110 -5.57 -4.15 -11.60
C HIS A 110 -6.59 -3.00 -11.55
N ARG A 111 -6.76 -2.23 -12.63
CA ARG A 111 -7.54 -0.98 -12.65
C ARG A 111 -8.96 -1.14 -12.12
N ALA A 112 -9.63 -2.26 -12.44
CA ALA A 112 -10.99 -2.54 -11.99
C ALA A 112 -11.16 -2.53 -10.47
N TYR A 113 -10.10 -2.85 -9.72
CA TYR A 113 -10.12 -2.92 -8.26
C TYR A 113 -9.62 -1.62 -7.59
N MET A 114 -9.03 -0.70 -8.34
CA MET A 114 -8.39 0.49 -7.78
C MET A 114 -9.40 1.49 -7.23
N ALA A 115 -10.55 1.64 -7.86
CA ALA A 115 -11.63 2.52 -7.38
C ALA A 115 -12.19 2.08 -6.02
N PRO A 116 -12.67 0.83 -5.82
CA PRO A 116 -13.16 0.38 -4.51
C PRO A 116 -12.06 0.39 -3.44
N TYR A 117 -10.82 0.02 -3.81
CA TYR A 117 -9.68 0.12 -2.90
C TYR A 117 -9.45 1.56 -2.42
N LEU A 118 -9.40 2.53 -3.34
CA LEU A 118 -9.17 3.93 -2.98
C LEU A 118 -10.32 4.55 -2.19
N HIS A 119 -11.56 4.23 -2.55
CA HIS A 119 -12.73 4.68 -1.81
C HIS A 119 -12.62 4.27 -0.34
N TYR A 120 -12.35 2.99 -0.09
CA TYR A 120 -12.15 2.47 1.26
C TYR A 120 -10.96 3.11 1.96
N ARG A 121 -9.81 3.21 1.28
CA ARG A 121 -8.60 3.84 1.82
C ARG A 121 -8.82 5.29 2.26
N LEU A 122 -9.59 6.06 1.50
CA LEU A 122 -9.91 7.45 1.84
C LEU A 122 -10.95 7.55 2.95
N ALA A 123 -11.97 6.68 2.94
CA ALA A 123 -13.00 6.63 3.98
C ALA A 123 -12.44 6.21 5.35
N THR A 124 -11.42 5.35 5.37
CA THR A 124 -10.76 4.87 6.60
C THR A 124 -9.46 5.60 6.92
N ALA A 125 -9.10 6.66 6.18
CA ALA A 125 -7.92 7.47 6.46
C ALA A 125 -8.18 8.33 7.72
N GLN A 126 -7.88 7.79 8.91
CA GLN A 126 -8.04 8.56 10.14
C GLN A 126 -6.91 9.60 10.30
N PRO A 127 -7.22 10.85 10.71
CA PRO A 127 -6.22 11.92 10.82
C PRO A 127 -5.14 11.72 11.90
N ALA A 128 -5.34 10.84 12.90
CA ALA A 128 -4.50 10.83 14.10
C ALA A 128 -4.29 9.46 14.79
N ALA A 129 -4.87 8.36 14.32
CA ALA A 129 -4.63 7.07 14.96
C ALA A 129 -3.29 6.47 14.48
N GLN A 130 -2.30 6.51 15.37
CA GLN A 130 -1.16 5.59 15.37
C GLN A 130 -1.68 4.18 15.08
N ASP A 131 -1.11 3.51 14.07
CA ASP A 131 -1.30 2.09 13.75
C ASP A 131 -2.48 1.40 14.45
N ASP A 132 -3.71 1.76 14.08
CA ASP A 132 -4.82 0.89 14.43
C ASP A 132 -4.56 -0.41 13.65
N ALA A 133 -4.19 -1.46 14.37
CA ALA A 133 -3.93 -2.79 13.81
C ALA A 133 -5.11 -3.31 12.98
N ARG A 134 -6.30 -2.73 13.15
CA ARG A 134 -7.50 -3.01 12.34
C ARG A 134 -7.43 -2.42 10.94
N TYR A 135 -6.80 -1.25 10.76
CA TYR A 135 -6.71 -0.54 9.47
C TYR A 135 -5.27 -0.06 9.21
N PRO A 136 -4.33 -0.99 8.99
CA PRO A 136 -2.93 -0.63 8.80
C PRO A 136 -2.76 0.34 7.62
N ARG A 137 -1.77 1.23 7.73
CA ARG A 137 -1.32 2.03 6.58
C ARG A 137 -0.93 1.10 5.44
N SER A 138 -1.06 1.58 4.20
CA SER A 138 -0.52 0.81 3.08
C SER A 138 0.99 0.68 3.24
N GLY A 139 1.55 -0.43 2.78
CA GLY A 139 3.01 -0.63 2.76
C GLY A 139 3.77 0.44 1.96
N MET A 140 3.07 1.26 1.16
CA MET A 140 3.66 2.33 0.36
C MET A 140 4.27 3.41 1.26
N HIS A 141 3.60 3.77 2.36
CA HIS A 141 4.11 4.78 3.27
C HIS A 141 5.44 4.34 3.92
N THR A 142 5.51 3.08 4.38
CA THR A 142 6.74 2.49 4.93
C THR A 142 7.85 2.46 3.89
N LEU A 143 7.52 2.06 2.65
CA LEU A 143 8.49 2.06 1.55
C LEU A 143 9.01 3.47 1.27
N PHE A 144 8.13 4.47 1.18
CA PHE A 144 8.52 5.87 0.99
C PHE A 144 9.39 6.40 2.12
N ALA A 145 9.04 6.12 3.38
CA ALA A 145 9.85 6.50 4.53
C ALA A 145 11.28 5.95 4.42
N ALA A 146 11.43 4.66 4.10
CA ALA A 146 12.75 4.04 3.91
C ALA A 146 13.55 4.67 2.76
N LEU A 147 12.91 5.00 1.62
CA LEU A 147 13.57 5.70 0.51
C LEU A 147 14.04 7.10 0.93
N ILE A 148 13.21 7.82 1.67
CA ILE A 148 13.46 9.20 2.11
C ILE A 148 14.56 9.23 3.17
N GLU A 149 14.53 8.32 4.16
CA GLU A 149 15.58 8.18 5.18
C GLU A 149 16.94 7.94 4.52
N SER A 150 16.99 7.03 3.54
CA SER A 150 18.20 6.80 2.75
C SER A 150 18.65 8.06 1.99
N GLY A 151 17.72 8.80 1.38
CA GLY A 151 18.03 10.06 0.69
C GLY A 151 18.55 11.16 1.63
N GLN A 152 17.96 11.28 2.83
CA GLN A 152 18.44 12.22 3.85
C GLN A 152 19.83 11.85 4.36
N ALA A 153 20.07 10.57 4.64
CA ALA A 153 21.39 10.08 5.08
C ALA A 153 22.49 10.32 4.03
N ALA A 154 22.13 10.27 2.74
CA ALA A 154 23.03 10.56 1.63
C ALA A 154 23.16 12.07 1.30
N GLY A 155 22.46 12.95 2.03
CA GLY A 155 22.45 14.40 1.77
C GLY A 155 21.71 14.80 0.48
N GLU A 156 20.91 13.90 -0.10
CA GLU A 156 20.15 14.12 -1.34
C GLU A 156 18.83 14.86 -1.09
N LEU A 157 18.32 14.83 0.15
CA LEU A 157 17.05 15.42 0.55
C LEU A 157 17.20 16.37 1.74
N ARG A 158 16.29 17.33 1.81
CA ARG A 158 16.16 18.28 2.94
C ARG A 158 15.94 17.54 4.27
N THR A 159 16.51 18.06 5.34
CA THR A 159 16.47 17.45 6.69
C THR A 159 15.75 18.31 7.73
N ASP A 160 15.26 19.49 7.33
CA ASP A 160 14.41 20.35 8.16
C ASP A 160 12.99 19.78 8.36
N LEU A 161 12.59 18.83 7.51
CA LEU A 161 11.38 18.01 7.69
C LEU A 161 11.78 16.56 7.99
N SER A 162 11.05 15.92 8.90
CA SER A 162 11.27 14.50 9.19
C SER A 162 10.93 13.61 7.99
N ALA A 163 11.60 12.46 7.87
CA ALA A 163 11.28 11.48 6.83
C ALA A 163 9.81 11.05 6.85
N ALA A 164 9.21 10.93 8.04
CA ALA A 164 7.80 10.59 8.21
C ALA A 164 6.86 11.66 7.63
N GLN A 165 7.15 12.95 7.85
CA GLN A 165 6.39 14.05 7.26
C GLN A 165 6.51 14.07 5.73
N LEU A 166 7.74 13.93 5.21
CA LEU A 166 7.99 13.85 3.77
C LEU A 166 7.28 12.63 3.14
N ALA A 167 7.30 11.47 3.79
CA ALA A 167 6.62 10.27 3.34
C ALA A 167 5.10 10.44 3.34
N GLN A 168 4.54 11.18 4.29
CA GLN A 168 3.11 11.52 4.31
C GLN A 168 2.73 12.42 3.13
N HIS A 169 3.51 13.47 2.84
CA HIS A 169 3.27 14.32 1.68
C HIS A 169 3.39 13.55 0.36
N LEU A 170 4.43 12.72 0.23
CA LEU A 170 4.60 11.86 -0.95
C LEU A 170 3.43 10.87 -1.11
N GLN A 171 2.94 10.29 -0.01
CA GLN A 171 1.76 9.43 -0.02
C GLN A 171 0.50 10.17 -0.51
N LEU A 172 0.32 11.44 -0.16
CA LEU A 172 -0.80 12.25 -0.64
C LEU A 172 -0.68 12.55 -2.14
N LEU A 173 0.51 12.89 -2.63
CA LEU A 173 0.76 13.06 -4.07
C LEU A 173 0.49 11.76 -4.85
N TYR A 174 0.93 10.63 -4.30
CA TYR A 174 0.68 9.30 -4.85
C TYR A 174 -0.82 9.00 -4.96
N LEU A 175 -1.59 9.22 -3.88
CA LEU A 175 -3.04 9.00 -3.89
C LEU A 175 -3.74 9.94 -4.87
N GLY A 176 -3.35 11.22 -4.91
CA GLY A 176 -3.89 12.20 -5.85
C GLY A 176 -3.62 11.83 -7.32
N ALA A 177 -2.43 11.30 -7.64
CA ALA A 177 -2.11 10.79 -8.96
C ALA A 177 -3.01 9.60 -9.35
N LEU A 178 -3.22 8.64 -8.44
CA LEU A 178 -4.14 7.52 -8.69
C LEU A 178 -5.58 7.99 -8.91
N THR A 179 -6.07 8.94 -8.11
CA THR A 179 -7.43 9.48 -8.26
C THR A 179 -7.61 10.16 -9.62
N ARG A 180 -6.65 10.97 -10.06
CA ARG A 180 -6.69 11.63 -11.37
C ARG A 180 -6.63 10.62 -12.51
N TRP A 181 -5.76 9.62 -12.40
CA TRP A 181 -5.67 8.52 -13.38
C TRP A 181 -6.94 7.68 -13.47
N LEU A 182 -7.66 7.48 -12.36
CA LEU A 182 -8.94 6.76 -12.38
C LEU A 182 -10.06 7.59 -13.01
N ALA A 183 -10.05 8.91 -12.81
CA ALA A 183 -11.06 9.81 -13.36
C ALA A 183 -11.00 9.91 -14.89
N ASP A 184 -9.85 9.68 -15.51
CA ASP A 184 -9.68 9.68 -16.96
C ASP A 184 -9.27 8.29 -17.50
N PRO A 185 -10.14 7.60 -18.27
CA PRO A 185 -9.81 6.32 -18.90
C PRO A 185 -8.61 6.34 -19.86
N ARG A 186 -8.22 7.52 -20.37
CA ARG A 186 -7.10 7.69 -21.31
C ARG A 186 -5.79 8.07 -20.62
N ALA A 187 -5.83 8.38 -19.33
CA ALA A 187 -4.64 8.78 -18.59
C ALA A 187 -3.68 7.60 -18.41
N SER A 188 -2.37 7.92 -18.40
CA SER A 188 -1.31 6.97 -18.04
C SER A 188 -0.87 7.24 -16.61
N LEU A 189 -0.99 6.23 -15.73
CA LEU A 189 -0.59 6.38 -14.34
C LEU A 189 0.92 6.58 -14.24
N LYS A 190 1.68 5.94 -15.13
CA LYS A 190 3.12 6.16 -15.23
C LYS A 190 3.44 7.65 -15.44
N ARG A 191 2.75 8.35 -16.36
CA ARG A 191 2.96 9.79 -16.58
C ARG A 191 2.57 10.62 -15.36
N GLU A 192 1.50 10.24 -14.67
CA GLU A 192 1.10 10.91 -13.44
C GLU A 192 2.15 10.78 -12.33
N PHE A 193 2.77 9.61 -12.22
CA PHE A 193 3.86 9.40 -11.29
C PHE A 193 5.17 10.06 -11.71
N ASP A 194 5.47 10.17 -13.01
CA ASP A 194 6.60 10.96 -13.50
C ASP A 194 6.47 12.43 -13.02
N ALA A 195 5.26 13.00 -13.08
CA ALA A 195 4.96 14.33 -12.54
C ALA A 195 5.10 14.39 -11.01
N VAL A 196 4.67 13.36 -10.27
CA VAL A 196 4.87 13.28 -8.81
C VAL A 196 6.35 13.29 -8.45
N VAL A 197 7.20 12.54 -9.16
CA VAL A 197 8.65 12.54 -8.90
C VAL A 197 9.24 13.93 -9.14
N SER A 198 8.94 14.54 -10.28
CA SER A 198 9.43 15.90 -10.59
C SER A 198 9.00 16.90 -9.52
N LEU A 199 7.71 16.96 -9.18
CA LEU A 199 7.19 17.88 -8.16
C LEU A 199 7.81 17.66 -6.78
N PHE A 200 8.00 16.40 -6.38
CA PHE A 200 8.55 16.08 -5.06
C PHE A 200 10.06 16.38 -4.97
N THR A 201 10.80 16.23 -6.07
CA THR A 201 12.26 16.41 -6.07
C THR A 201 12.70 17.83 -6.42
N GLN A 202 11.93 18.54 -7.24
CA GLN A 202 12.28 19.86 -7.77
C GLN A 202 11.32 20.96 -7.30
N GLY A 203 10.15 20.60 -6.76
CA GLY A 203 9.09 21.54 -6.42
C GLY A 203 8.32 22.03 -7.65
N ALA A 204 7.61 23.14 -7.49
CA ALA A 204 6.81 23.77 -8.55
C ALA A 204 7.56 24.91 -9.27
N GLY A 205 8.83 25.16 -8.92
CA GLY A 205 9.69 26.09 -9.65
C GLY A 205 10.03 25.53 -11.03
N SER A 206 10.30 26.39 -12.00
CA SER A 206 10.73 25.94 -13.34
C SER A 206 12.01 25.10 -13.24
N PRO A 207 12.08 23.92 -13.88
CA PRO A 207 13.33 23.19 -13.99
C PRO A 207 14.32 24.05 -14.79
N ALA A 208 15.52 24.23 -14.24
CA ALA A 208 16.61 24.95 -14.90
C ALA A 208 17.15 24.17 -16.12
#